data_AF-A6SXN4-F1
#
_entry.id   AF-A6SXN4-F1
#
_cell.length_a   1.000
_cell.length_b   1.000
_cell.length_c   1.000
_cell.angle_alpha   90.00
_cell.angle_beta   90.00
_cell.angle_gamma   90.00
#
_symmetry.space_group_name_H-M   'P 1'
#
loop_
_entity.id
_entity.type
_entity.pdbx_description
1 polymer ?
#
loop_
_entity_poly.entity_id
_entity_poly.type
_entity_poly.pdbx_seq_one_letter_code
_entity_poly.pdbx_strand_id
1 'polypeptide(L)'
;MTVSKNKFGVPQYPLDDARRLFVLASAIDLLERPTPTAIDDLTGIDKSSIDEQVDKLREQYGMVIHKFGDIYRIESWGEVLNKDSVAKAMRQDA
;
A
#
# COMPACT_ATOMS: atom_id res chain seq x y z
N MET A 1 -11.72 -9.37 -16.93
CA MET A 1 -10.62 -9.98 -16.14
C MET A 1 -11.17 -10.36 -14.79
N THR A 2 -11.14 -11.65 -14.43
CA THR A 2 -11.53 -12.11 -13.09
C THR A 2 -10.29 -12.09 -12.22
N VAL A 3 -10.24 -11.21 -11.21
CA VAL A 3 -9.14 -11.16 -10.25
C VAL A 3 -9.35 -12.27 -9.23
N SER A 4 -8.37 -13.15 -9.04
CA SER A 4 -8.43 -14.19 -8.00
C SER A 4 -8.40 -13.55 -6.60
N LYS A 5 -8.98 -14.22 -5.63
CA LYS A 5 -9.01 -13.77 -4.22
C LYS A 5 -8.41 -14.86 -3.34
N ASN A 6 -7.72 -14.46 -2.27
CA ASN A 6 -7.25 -15.40 -1.25
C ASN A 6 -8.40 -15.84 -0.32
N LYS A 7 -8.08 -16.66 0.69
CA LYS A 7 -9.06 -17.17 1.68
C LYS A 7 -9.77 -16.07 2.50
N PHE A 8 -9.21 -14.87 2.56
CA PHE A 8 -9.78 -13.71 3.24
C PHE A 8 -10.57 -12.79 2.28
N GLY A 9 -10.71 -13.19 1.01
CA GLY A 9 -11.40 -12.38 0.00
C GLY A 9 -10.55 -11.24 -0.57
N VAL A 10 -9.27 -11.14 -0.19
CA VAL A 10 -8.36 -10.08 -0.68
C VAL A 10 -7.96 -10.38 -2.13
N PRO A 11 -8.19 -9.43 -3.07
CA PRO A 11 -7.79 -9.60 -4.46
C PRO A 11 -6.27 -9.81 -4.60
N GLN A 12 -5.88 -10.73 -5.49
CA GLN A 12 -4.48 -11.07 -5.76
C GLN A 12 -4.08 -10.49 -7.10
N TYR A 13 -3.11 -9.57 -7.07
CA TYR A 13 -2.58 -8.89 -8.25
C TYR A 13 -1.15 -9.35 -8.57
N PRO A 14 -0.73 -9.27 -9.85
CA PRO A 14 0.67 -9.45 -10.24
C PRO A 14 1.63 -8.54 -9.47
N LEU A 15 2.91 -8.91 -9.44
CA LEU A 15 3.93 -8.22 -8.63
C LEU A 15 4.05 -6.73 -8.97
N ASP A 16 4.04 -6.39 -10.26
CA ASP A 16 4.22 -5.01 -10.75
C ASP A 16 2.91 -4.23 -10.90
N ASP A 17 1.79 -4.75 -10.38
CA ASP A 17 0.50 -4.07 -10.45
C ASP A 17 0.34 -3.06 -9.31
N ALA A 18 0.13 -1.79 -9.64
CA ALA A 18 -0.03 -0.71 -8.66
C ALA A 18 -1.12 -0.99 -7.60
N ARG A 19 -2.17 -1.76 -7.95
CA ARG A 19 -3.25 -2.10 -7.00
C ARG A 19 -2.75 -2.98 -5.84
N ARG A 20 -1.63 -3.68 -5.99
CA ARG A 20 -0.98 -4.43 -4.91
C ARG A 20 -0.52 -3.49 -3.79
N LEU A 21 0.00 -2.31 -4.13
CA LEU A 21 0.36 -1.28 -3.14
C LEU A 21 -0.87 -0.73 -2.42
N PHE A 22 -2.01 -0.59 -3.11
CA PHE A 22 -3.26 -0.15 -2.47
C PHE A 22 -3.85 -1.21 -1.52
N VAL A 23 -3.67 -2.49 -1.83
CA VAL A 23 -3.98 -3.59 -0.91
C VAL A 23 -3.11 -3.51 0.35
N LEU A 24 -1.80 -3.28 0.19
CA LEU A 24 -0.88 -3.08 1.33
C LEU A 24 -1.32 -1.91 2.21
N ALA A 25 -1.55 -0.74 1.61
CA ALA A 25 -2.01 0.45 2.33
C ALA A 25 -3.31 0.18 3.10
N SER A 26 -4.27 -0.47 2.46
CA SER A 26 -5.54 -0.85 3.09
C SER A 26 -5.35 -1.84 4.24
N ALA A 27 -4.42 -2.79 4.12
CA ALA A 27 -4.11 -3.73 5.20
C ALA A 27 -3.46 -3.04 6.41
N ILE A 28 -2.59 -2.05 6.17
CA ILE A 28 -1.99 -1.25 7.26
C ILE A 28 -3.06 -0.44 7.99
N ASP A 29 -4.03 0.12 7.27
CA ASP A 29 -5.14 0.91 7.85
C ASP A 29 -6.16 0.04 8.62
N LEU A 30 -6.43 -1.15 8.11
CA LEU A 30 -7.48 -2.05 8.63
C LEU A 30 -7.04 -2.84 9.87
N LEU A 31 -5.79 -3.29 9.92
CA LEU A 31 -5.30 -4.15 11.00
C LEU A 31 -5.09 -3.32 12.27
N GLU A 32 -5.52 -3.85 13.42
CA GLU A 32 -5.23 -3.23 14.72
C GLU A 32 -3.73 -3.20 15.02
N ARG A 33 -3.00 -4.24 14.56
CA ARG A 33 -1.56 -4.38 14.72
C ARG A 33 -0.91 -4.85 13.41
N PRO A 34 -0.68 -3.94 12.45
CA PRO A 34 -0.15 -4.26 11.13
C PRO A 34 1.35 -4.59 11.20
N THR A 35 1.67 -5.82 11.56
CA THR A 35 3.04 -6.35 11.46
C THR A 35 3.29 -6.96 10.09
N PRO A 36 4.56 -7.11 9.65
CA PRO A 36 4.85 -7.77 8.38
C PRO A 36 4.17 -9.13 8.24
N THR A 37 4.19 -9.95 9.30
CA THR A 37 3.53 -11.26 9.31
C THR A 37 2.01 -11.13 9.20
N ALA A 38 1.37 -10.21 9.93
CA ALA A 38 -0.08 -10.04 9.89
C ALA A 38 -0.57 -9.53 8.52
N ILE A 39 0.21 -8.65 7.88
CA ILE A 39 -0.07 -8.16 6.54
C ILE A 39 0.08 -9.29 5.52
N ASP A 40 1.15 -10.09 5.60
CA ASP A 40 1.35 -11.25 4.72
C ASP A 40 0.21 -12.25 4.87
N ASP A 41 -0.13 -12.63 6.10
CA ASP A 41 -1.24 -13.53 6.38
C ASP A 41 -2.55 -13.03 5.74
N LEU A 42 -2.89 -11.75 5.91
CA LEU A 42 -4.13 -11.17 5.37
C LEU A 42 -4.10 -11.06 3.83
N THR A 43 -2.99 -10.60 3.26
CA THR A 43 -2.94 -10.12 1.87
C THR A 43 -2.26 -11.06 0.89
N GLY A 44 -1.37 -11.93 1.36
CA GLY A 44 -0.44 -12.72 0.55
C GLY A 44 0.73 -11.90 -0.01
N ILE A 45 1.02 -10.72 0.56
CA ILE A 45 2.23 -9.96 0.25
C ILE A 45 3.34 -10.45 1.15
N ASP A 46 4.38 -11.06 0.53
CA ASP A 46 5.54 -11.59 1.26
C ASP A 46 6.08 -10.56 2.24
N LYS A 47 6.08 -10.94 3.52
CA LYS A 47 6.55 -10.13 4.64
C LYS A 47 7.96 -9.55 4.45
N SER A 48 8.82 -10.24 3.70
CA SER A 48 10.19 -9.79 3.42
C SER A 48 10.23 -8.56 2.49
N SER A 49 9.17 -8.34 1.71
CA SER A 49 9.05 -7.25 0.74
C SER A 49 8.29 -6.03 1.26
N ILE A 50 7.70 -6.11 2.46
CA ILE A 50 6.77 -5.07 2.95
C ILE A 50 7.47 -3.73 3.15
N ASP A 51 8.69 -3.71 3.69
CA ASP A 51 9.44 -2.46 3.88
C ASP A 51 9.64 -1.74 2.53
N GLU A 52 10.13 -2.45 1.51
CA GLU A 52 10.31 -1.90 0.15
C GLU A 52 8.99 -1.39 -0.45
N GLN A 53 7.88 -2.11 -0.24
CA GLN A 53 6.58 -1.67 -0.76
C GLN A 53 6.00 -0.48 0.00
N VAL A 54 6.26 -0.37 1.31
CA VAL A 54 5.93 0.82 2.09
C VAL A 54 6.74 2.02 1.61
N ASP A 55 8.01 1.83 1.26
CA ASP A 55 8.82 2.90 0.67
C ASP A 55 8.27 3.36 -0.67
N LYS A 56 7.79 2.43 -1.53
CA LYS A 56 7.07 2.80 -2.76
C LYS A 56 5.79 3.60 -2.47
N LEU A 57 5.02 3.26 -1.43
CA LEU A 57 3.85 4.04 -1.03
C LEU A 57 4.22 5.47 -0.60
N ARG A 58 5.33 5.63 0.11
CA ARG A 58 5.85 6.94 0.52
C ARG A 58 6.32 7.75 -0.68
N GLU A 59 7.19 7.16 -1.52
CA GLU A 59 7.87 7.84 -2.61
C GLU A 59 6.93 8.15 -3.79
N GLN A 60 6.11 7.18 -4.20
CA GLN A 60 5.31 7.30 -5.43
C GLN A 60 3.93 7.93 -5.17
N TYR A 61 3.39 7.75 -3.97
CA TYR A 61 2.04 8.19 -3.63
C TYR A 61 2.01 9.27 -2.53
N GLY A 62 3.17 9.67 -2.01
CA GLY A 62 3.27 10.73 -1.02
C GLY A 62 2.62 10.39 0.32
N MET A 63 2.41 9.10 0.61
CA MET A 63 1.85 8.67 1.87
C MET A 63 2.85 8.88 3.01
N VAL A 64 2.35 9.24 4.19
CA VAL A 64 3.14 9.31 5.41
C VAL A 64 2.81 8.08 6.25
N ILE A 65 3.71 7.10 6.21
CA ILE A 65 3.60 5.84 6.95
C ILE A 65 4.77 5.79 7.92
N HIS A 66 4.52 5.50 9.19
CA HIS A 66 5.55 5.30 10.21
C HIS A 66 5.71 3.82 10.55
N LYS A 67 6.89 3.46 11.04
CA LYS A 67 7.18 2.12 11.57
C LYS A 67 7.65 2.25 13.01
N PHE A 68 6.92 1.64 13.94
CA PHE A 68 7.21 1.63 15.37
C PHE A 68 7.55 0.19 15.78
N GLY A 69 8.84 -0.14 15.81
CA GLY A 69 9.29 -1.53 15.90
C GLY A 69 8.84 -2.30 14.66
N ASP A 70 7.99 -3.31 14.84
CA ASP A 70 7.42 -4.11 13.74
C ASP A 70 6.00 -3.68 13.36
N ILE A 71 5.50 -2.54 13.81
CA ILE A 71 4.13 -2.10 13.55
C ILE A 71 4.14 -0.90 12.61
N TYR A 72 3.41 -0.98 11.49
CA TYR A 72 3.21 0.15 10.60
C TYR A 72 2.03 1.02 11.05
N ARG A 73 2.03 2.31 10.70
CA ARG A 73 0.86 3.18 10.93
C ARG A 73 0.81 4.26 9.87
N ILE A 74 -0.34 4.43 9.25
CA ILE A 74 -0.59 5.56 8.35
C ILE A 74 -0.89 6.79 9.20
N GLU A 75 -0.10 7.85 9.01
CA GLU A 75 -0.41 9.19 9.52
C GLU A 75 -1.22 9.98 8.49
N SER A 76 -0.86 9.87 7.21
CA SER A 76 -1.54 10.55 6.11
C SER A 76 -1.48 9.73 4.83
N TRP A 77 -2.55 9.79 4.05
CA TRP A 77 -2.62 9.19 2.72
C TRP A 77 -1.97 10.07 1.62
N GLY A 78 -1.45 11.24 2.00
CA GLY A 78 -0.87 12.19 1.07
C GLY A 78 -1.92 12.82 0.15
N GLU A 79 -1.44 13.53 -0.87
CA GLU A 79 -2.31 14.23 -1.81
C GLU A 79 -2.41 13.56 -3.18
N VAL A 80 -1.51 12.62 -3.52
CA VAL A 80 -1.38 12.11 -4.90
C VAL A 80 -2.63 11.38 -5.38
N LEU A 81 -3.31 10.63 -4.51
CA LEU A 81 -4.40 9.71 -4.90
C LEU A 81 -5.73 10.38 -5.29
N ASN A 82 -5.82 11.72 -5.33
CA ASN A 82 -7.03 12.42 -5.74
C ASN A 82 -6.94 12.94 -7.19
N LYS A 83 -8.11 13.12 -7.83
CA LYS A 83 -8.22 13.53 -9.24
C LYS A 83 -7.39 14.77 -9.58
N ASP A 84 -7.47 15.78 -8.73
CA ASP A 84 -6.81 17.06 -9.00
C ASP A 84 -5.29 16.93 -8.91
N SER A 85 -4.79 16.18 -7.94
CA SER A 85 -3.36 15.90 -7.79
C SER A 85 -2.80 15.01 -8.89
N VAL A 86 -3.52 13.96 -9.30
CA VAL A 86 -3.10 13.14 -10.46
C VAL A 86 -3.04 14.00 -11.73
N ALA A 87 -4.02 14.89 -11.95
CA ALA A 87 -4.00 15.79 -13.09
C ALA A 87 -2.83 16.80 -13.05
N LYS A 88 -2.41 17.24 -11.86
CA LYS A 88 -1.22 18.10 -11.68
C LYS A 88 0.08 17.41 -12.09
N ALA A 89 0.18 16.08 -12.00
CA ALA A 89 1.40 15.36 -12.39
C ALA A 89 1.76 15.58 -13.88
N MET A 90 0.77 15.81 -14.75
CA MET A 90 0.99 16.16 -16.17
C MET A 90 1.36 17.63 -16.39
N ARG A 91 1.29 18.47 -15.36
CA ARG A 91 1.41 19.92 -15.42
C ARG A 91 2.55 20.45 -14.54
N GLN A 92 3.48 19.60 -14.12
CA GLN A 92 4.61 20.07 -13.31
C GLN A 92 5.38 21.11 -14.12
N ASP A 93 5.31 22.38 -13.69
CA ASP A 93 6.22 23.43 -14.13
C ASP A 93 7.63 22.99 -13.72
N ALA A 94 8.54 23.01 -14.69
CA ALA A 94 9.95 22.66 -14.53
C ALA A 94 10.70 23.62 -13.59
#